data_AF-A0A0L1MIN5-F1
#
_entry.id   AF-A0A0L1MIN5-F1
#
_cell.length_a   1.000
_cell.length_b   1.000
_cell.length_c   1.000
_cell.angle_alpha   90.00
_cell.angle_beta   90.00
_cell.angle_gamma   90.00
#
_symmetry.space_group_name_H-M   'P 1'
#
loop_
_entity.id
_entity.type
_entity.pdbx_description
1 polymer ?
#
loop_
_entity_poly.entity_id
_entity_poly.type
_entity_poly.pdbx_seq_one_letter_code
_entity_poly.pdbx_strand_id
1 'polypeptide(L)'
;MPTRSTMLTKVRLKFEGHEAVVELNDNPVSRDLVSMLPLTLKFSDYNNVEKIAYPPRKLSTDTAPFGLKPSVGDLALYAPWGNLVVYYRSFKSSGDLVHLGRFISGIEQLAAMEGEFSARLEVSE
;
A
#
# COMPACT_ATOMS: atom_id res chain seq x y z
N MET A 1 27.67 -10.86 -16.24
CA MET A 1 26.53 -11.20 -15.36
C MET A 1 25.39 -10.28 -15.74
N PRO A 2 24.26 -10.75 -16.30
CA PRO A 2 23.13 -9.86 -16.46
C PRO A 2 22.55 -9.64 -15.05
N THR A 3 22.61 -8.40 -14.58
CA THR A 3 21.87 -7.96 -13.40
C THR A 3 20.41 -8.31 -13.66
N ARG A 4 19.84 -9.27 -12.89
CA ARG A 4 18.40 -9.54 -12.92
C ARG A 4 17.74 -8.19 -12.65
N SER A 5 17.09 -7.61 -13.65
CA SER A 5 16.19 -6.48 -13.43
C SER A 5 15.16 -6.95 -12.42
N THR A 6 15.23 -6.42 -11.20
CA THR A 6 14.20 -6.64 -10.18
C THR A 6 12.90 -6.12 -10.75
N MET A 7 12.01 -7.01 -11.19
CA MET A 7 10.70 -6.60 -11.69
C MET A 7 9.89 -6.10 -10.50
N LEU A 8 9.69 -4.78 -10.41
CA LEU A 8 8.77 -4.17 -9.46
C LEU A 8 7.35 -4.57 -9.88
N THR A 9 6.60 -5.21 -8.97
CA THR A 9 5.21 -5.57 -9.24
C THR A 9 4.34 -4.33 -9.18
N LYS A 10 3.57 -4.08 -10.24
CA LYS A 10 2.57 -3.00 -10.26
C LYS A 10 1.25 -3.53 -9.76
N VAL A 11 0.65 -2.82 -8.82
CA VAL A 11 -0.71 -3.09 -8.34
C VAL A 11 -1.57 -1.87 -8.63
N ARG A 12 -2.76 -2.11 -9.17
CA ARG A 12 -3.75 -1.12 -9.54
C ARG A 12 -4.88 -1.14 -8.51
N LEU A 13 -5.24 0.03 -8.02
CA LEU A 13 -6.38 0.27 -7.14
C LEU A 13 -7.47 0.94 -7.94
N LYS A 14 -8.64 0.30 -8.06
CA LYS A 14 -9.85 0.88 -8.67
C LYS A 14 -10.87 1.21 -7.61
N PHE A 15 -11.35 2.45 -7.57
CA PHE A 15 -12.29 2.94 -6.57
C PHE A 15 -13.14 4.08 -7.15
N GLU A 16 -14.45 4.07 -6.93
CA GLU A 16 -15.36 5.17 -7.31
C GLU A 16 -15.12 5.78 -8.72
N GLY A 17 -14.86 4.95 -9.74
CA GLY A 17 -14.57 5.39 -11.11
C GLY A 17 -13.15 5.95 -11.35
N HIS A 18 -12.32 6.02 -10.32
CA HIS A 18 -10.92 6.43 -10.36
C HIS A 18 -9.97 5.23 -10.29
N GLU A 19 -8.70 5.50 -10.60
CA GLU A 19 -7.62 4.52 -10.57
C GLU A 19 -6.36 5.13 -9.97
N ALA A 20 -5.65 4.32 -9.17
CA ALA A 20 -4.30 4.61 -8.72
C ALA A 20 -3.39 3.41 -8.93
N VAL A 21 -2.10 3.65 -9.19
CA VAL A 21 -1.13 2.58 -9.43
C VAL A 21 0.02 2.70 -8.45
N VAL A 22 0.33 1.61 -7.77
CA VAL A 22 1.46 1.47 -6.84
C VAL A 22 2.49 0.51 -7.42
N GLU A 23 3.77 0.91 -7.40
CA GLU A 23 4.90 0.03 -7.64
C GLU A 23 5.36 -0.55 -6.30
N LEU A 24 5.31 -1.87 -6.17
CA LEU A 24 5.70 -2.58 -4.96
C LEU A 24 7.19 -2.88 -4.95
N ASN A 25 7.81 -2.66 -3.78
CA ASN A 25 9.15 -3.11 -3.46
C ASN A 25 9.19 -4.64 -3.45
N ASP A 26 10.30 -5.23 -3.91
CA ASP A 26 10.49 -6.67 -3.86
C ASP A 26 10.88 -7.13 -2.44
N ASN A 27 9.90 -7.31 -1.56
CA ASN A 27 10.08 -7.81 -0.21
C ASN A 27 9.04 -8.88 0.16
N PRO A 28 9.28 -9.69 1.20
CA PRO A 28 8.38 -10.79 1.57
C PRO A 28 6.93 -10.34 1.85
N VAL A 29 6.75 -9.18 2.45
CA VAL A 29 5.43 -8.62 2.81
C VAL A 29 4.66 -8.20 1.56
N SER A 30 5.33 -7.55 0.60
CA SER A 30 4.76 -7.18 -0.69
C SER A 30 4.36 -8.40 -1.51
N ARG A 31 5.19 -9.46 -1.52
CA ARG A 31 4.85 -10.74 -2.18
C ARG A 31 3.63 -11.41 -1.53
N ASP A 32 3.54 -11.36 -0.20
CA ASP A 32 2.40 -11.90 0.54
C ASP A 32 1.11 -11.13 0.22
N LEU A 33 1.17 -9.80 0.06
CA LEU A 33 0.05 -8.98 -0.40
C LEU A 33 -0.37 -9.38 -1.81
N VAL A 34 0.58 -9.50 -2.74
CA VAL A 34 0.32 -9.90 -4.13
C VAL A 34 -0.35 -11.27 -4.20
N SER A 35 0.02 -12.21 -3.33
CA SER A 35 -0.57 -13.56 -3.28
C SER A 35 -2.09 -13.59 -3.02
N MET A 36 -2.64 -12.51 -2.49
CA MET A 36 -4.08 -12.38 -2.19
C MET A 36 -4.86 -11.68 -3.31
N LEU A 37 -4.17 -11.10 -4.29
CA LEU A 37 -4.82 -10.33 -5.36
C LEU A 37 -5.49 -11.25 -6.39
N PRO A 38 -6.64 -10.84 -6.97
CA PRO A 38 -7.32 -9.57 -6.74
C PRO A 38 -8.19 -9.58 -5.47
N LEU A 39 -8.27 -8.46 -4.76
CA LEU A 39 -9.08 -8.35 -3.55
C LEU A 39 -9.68 -6.95 -3.39
N THR A 40 -10.87 -6.87 -2.80
CA THR A 40 -11.56 -5.60 -2.54
C THR A 40 -11.47 -5.26 -1.06
N LEU A 41 -10.95 -4.07 -0.75
CA LEU A 41 -10.84 -3.56 0.61
C LEU A 41 -11.68 -2.31 0.79
N LYS A 42 -12.14 -2.12 2.03
CA LYS A 42 -12.76 -0.88 2.47
C LYS A 42 -11.68 0.03 3.08
N PHE A 43 -11.49 1.18 2.47
CA PHE A 43 -10.59 2.22 2.94
C PHE A 43 -11.35 3.27 3.74
N SER A 44 -10.71 3.83 4.75
CA SER A 44 -11.21 4.96 5.54
C SER A 44 -10.10 5.96 5.78
N ASP A 45 -10.46 7.22 6.01
CA ASP A 45 -9.51 8.23 6.44
C ASP A 45 -9.09 8.03 7.90
N TYR A 46 -7.80 8.18 8.17
CA TYR A 46 -7.24 8.17 9.50
C TYR A 46 -6.37 9.40 9.71
N ASN A 47 -6.71 10.16 10.76
CA ASN A 47 -6.01 11.36 11.21
C ASN A 47 -5.82 12.47 10.16
N ASN A 48 -6.58 12.48 9.06
CA ASN A 48 -6.38 13.40 7.94
C ASN A 48 -4.96 13.36 7.34
N VAL A 49 -4.29 12.21 7.44
CA VAL A 49 -2.90 11.98 6.97
C VAL A 49 -2.82 10.76 6.05
N GLU A 50 -3.58 9.71 6.37
CA GLU A 50 -3.45 8.42 5.72
C GLU A 50 -4.82 7.78 5.48
N LYS A 51 -4.94 6.98 4.42
CA LYS A 51 -6.07 6.07 4.25
C LYS A 51 -5.67 4.68 4.72
N ILE A 52 -6.51 4.02 5.51
CA ILE A 52 -6.23 2.69 6.05
C ILE A 52 -7.22 1.65 5.55
N ALA A 53 -6.76 0.42 5.40
CA ALA A 53 -7.60 -0.72 5.05
C ALA A 53 -7.06 -2.03 5.65
N TYR A 54 -7.95 -2.95 5.98
CA TYR A 54 -7.59 -4.24 6.58
C TYR A 54 -7.66 -5.36 5.54
N PRO A 55 -6.54 -6.01 5.20
CA PRO A 55 -6.56 -7.22 4.40
C PRO A 55 -7.34 -8.36 5.08
N PRO A 56 -7.82 -9.37 4.33
CA PRO A 56 -8.63 -10.47 4.88
C PRO A 56 -7.89 -11.33 5.91
N ARG A 57 -6.55 -11.26 5.91
CA ARG A 57 -5.69 -11.82 6.95
C ARG A 57 -4.49 -10.91 7.16
N LYS A 58 -3.82 -11.01 8.31
CA LYS A 58 -2.54 -10.34 8.52
C LYS A 58 -1.50 -10.86 7.53
N LEU A 59 -0.67 -9.94 7.04
CA LEU A 59 0.50 -10.25 6.24
C LEU A 59 1.61 -10.80 7.14
N SER A 60 2.40 -11.74 6.65
CA SER A 60 3.58 -12.21 7.38
C SER A 60 4.65 -11.12 7.43
N THR A 61 5.25 -10.91 8.61
CA THR A 61 6.27 -9.88 8.86
C THR A 61 7.61 -10.44 9.34
N ASP A 62 7.82 -11.76 9.29
CA ASP A 62 8.95 -12.44 9.96
C ASP A 62 10.33 -11.96 9.46
N THR A 63 10.40 -11.48 8.22
CA THR A 63 11.62 -10.96 7.59
C THR A 63 11.40 -9.57 6.98
N ALA A 64 10.45 -8.82 7.55
CA ALA A 64 10.06 -7.53 7.02
C ALA A 64 11.14 -6.45 7.25
N PRO A 65 11.44 -5.61 6.25
CA PRO A 65 12.31 -4.45 6.41
C PRO A 65 11.56 -3.34 7.16
N PHE A 66 11.54 -3.45 8.49
CA PHE A 66 10.91 -2.48 9.37
C PHE A 66 11.62 -1.12 9.34
N GLY A 67 10.83 -0.06 9.48
CA GLY A 67 11.30 1.31 9.51
C GLY A 67 10.90 2.08 8.26
N LEU A 68 10.11 3.13 8.45
CA LEU A 68 9.75 4.06 7.38
C LEU A 68 9.55 5.46 7.96
N LYS A 69 10.02 6.48 7.24
CA LYS A 69 9.59 7.87 7.39
C LYS A 69 8.61 8.18 6.26
N PRO A 70 7.29 8.14 6.52
CA PRO A 70 6.31 8.22 5.45
C PRO A 70 6.29 9.57 4.74
N SER A 71 6.12 9.51 3.44
CA SER A 71 5.95 10.64 2.52
C SER A 71 4.70 10.43 1.66
N VAL A 72 4.24 11.51 1.03
CA VAL A 72 3.10 11.46 0.11
C VAL A 72 3.35 10.41 -0.98
N GLY A 73 2.40 9.49 -1.15
CA GLY A 73 2.44 8.40 -2.12
C GLY A 73 3.01 7.10 -1.57
N ASP A 74 3.45 7.01 -0.32
CA ASP A 74 3.94 5.74 0.22
C ASP A 74 2.79 4.80 0.60
N LEU A 75 2.94 3.53 0.22
CA LEU A 75 2.14 2.42 0.70
C LEU A 75 2.94 1.64 1.75
N ALA A 76 2.36 1.44 2.92
CA ALA A 76 2.98 0.71 4.01
C ALA A 76 2.04 -0.32 4.63
N LEU A 77 2.63 -1.29 5.34
CA LEU A 77 1.95 -2.11 6.33
C LEU A 77 2.26 -1.54 7.72
N TYR A 78 1.24 -1.30 8.53
CA TYR A 78 1.40 -1.05 9.95
C TYR A 78 1.26 -2.37 10.72
N ALA A 79 2.38 -2.94 11.14
CA ALA A 79 2.43 -4.29 11.69
C ALA A 79 1.62 -4.51 12.99
N PRO A 80 1.53 -3.56 13.94
CA PRO A 80 0.78 -3.74 15.17
C PRO A 80 -0.69 -4.10 14.94
N TRP A 81 -1.31 -3.50 13.92
CA TRP A 81 -2.71 -3.78 13.58
C TRP A 81 -2.85 -4.72 12.37
N GLY A 82 -1.84 -4.78 11.51
CA GLY A 82 -1.87 -5.58 10.28
C GLY A 82 -2.67 -4.93 9.15
N ASN A 83 -2.81 -3.60 9.14
CA ASN A 83 -3.52 -2.85 8.12
C ASN A 83 -2.55 -2.22 7.09
N LEU A 84 -3.06 -2.05 5.88
CA LEU A 84 -2.45 -1.21 4.86
C LEU A 84 -2.65 0.25 5.22
N VAL A 85 -1.66 1.06 4.88
CA VAL A 85 -1.65 2.50 5.08
C VAL A 85 -1.18 3.18 3.80
N VAL A 86 -2.01 4.07 3.26
CA VAL A 86 -1.68 4.91 2.11
C VAL A 86 -1.48 6.33 2.60
N TYR A 87 -0.24 6.82 2.52
CA TYR A 87 0.10 8.16 2.95
C TYR A 87 -0.19 9.18 1.84
N TYR A 88 -1.09 10.12 2.11
CA TYR A 88 -1.32 11.27 1.23
C TYR A 88 -0.79 12.58 1.84
N ARG A 89 -0.28 12.52 3.07
CA ARG A 89 0.58 13.55 3.71
C ARG A 89 1.80 12.87 4.33
N SER A 90 2.89 13.63 4.48
CA SER A 90 4.07 13.15 5.21
C SER A 90 3.79 12.98 6.69
N PHE A 91 4.45 12.01 7.33
CA PHE A 91 4.29 11.73 8.76
C PHE A 91 5.62 11.46 9.47
N LYS A 92 5.58 11.30 10.80
CA LYS A 92 6.77 10.98 11.60
C LYS A 92 7.30 9.58 11.27
N SER A 93 8.61 9.42 11.44
CA SER A 93 9.27 8.11 11.31
C SER A 93 8.70 7.11 12.32
N SER A 94 8.51 5.87 11.89
CA SER A 94 8.06 4.77 12.73
C SER A 94 8.86 3.50 12.45
N GLY A 95 9.19 2.76 13.51
CA GLY A 95 9.82 1.44 13.42
C GLY A 95 8.82 0.31 13.15
N ASP A 96 7.53 0.58 13.29
CA ASP A 96 6.45 -0.43 13.16
C ASP A 96 5.88 -0.53 11.73
N LEU A 97 6.40 0.28 10.82
CA LEU A 97 5.97 0.34 9.43
C LEU A 97 6.90 -0.47 8.54
N VAL A 98 6.32 -1.18 7.59
CA VAL A 98 7.04 -1.84 6.50
C VAL A 98 6.67 -1.15 5.19
N HIS A 99 7.68 -0.67 4.46
CA HIS A 99 7.46 0.01 3.18
C HIS A 99 7.15 -1.00 2.07
N LEU A 100 5.89 -1.05 1.63
CA LEU A 100 5.45 -1.98 0.60
C LEU A 100 5.72 -1.46 -0.81
N GLY A 101 5.65 -0.14 -1.01
CA GLY A 101 5.84 0.45 -2.33
C GLY A 101 5.38 1.90 -2.38
N ARG A 102 5.34 2.45 -3.59
CA ARG A 102 4.98 3.86 -3.82
C ARG A 102 4.01 4.02 -4.97
N PHE A 103 3.00 4.87 -4.79
CA PHE A 103 2.09 5.28 -5.84
C PHE A 103 2.83 6.09 -6.89
N ILE A 104 2.75 5.63 -8.14
CA ILE A 104 3.29 6.32 -9.32
C ILE A 104 2.23 7.15 -10.04
N SER A 105 0.94 6.92 -9.74
CA SER A 105 -0.19 7.69 -10.23
C SER A 105 -1.41 7.55 -9.30
N GLY A 106 -2.36 8.48 -9.40
CA GLY A 106 -3.67 8.35 -8.76
C GLY A 106 -3.75 8.74 -7.28
N ILE A 107 -2.64 9.18 -6.67
CA ILE A 107 -2.60 9.50 -5.23
C ILE A 107 -3.49 10.68 -4.88
N GLU A 108 -3.64 11.66 -5.77
CA GLU A 108 -4.49 12.84 -5.56
C GLU A 108 -5.97 12.47 -5.50
N GLN A 109 -6.40 11.56 -6.38
CA GLN A 109 -7.78 11.03 -6.43
C GLN A 109 -8.08 10.24 -5.16
N LEU A 110 -7.12 9.42 -4.71
CA LEU A 110 -7.26 8.66 -3.46
C LEU A 110 -7.29 9.59 -2.23
N ALA A 111 -6.48 10.66 -2.23
CA ALA A 111 -6.47 11.67 -1.17
C ALA A 111 -7.79 12.43 -1.07
N ALA A 112 -8.41 12.74 -2.22
CA ALA A 112 -9.68 13.45 -2.32
C ALA A 112 -10.89 12.62 -1.86
N MET A 113 -10.74 11.30 -1.66
CA MET A 113 -11.83 10.47 -1.17
C MET A 113 -12.22 10.83 0.26
N GLU A 114 -13.49 11.18 0.46
CA GLU A 114 -14.07 11.46 1.77
C GLU A 114 -14.81 10.23 2.31
N GLY A 115 -14.86 10.10 3.64
CA GLY A 115 -15.53 8.98 4.30
C GLY A 115 -14.88 7.62 4.01
N GLU A 116 -15.71 6.58 4.00
CA GLU A 116 -15.27 5.22 3.66
C GLU A 116 -15.57 4.90 2.20
N PHE A 117 -14.65 4.24 1.51
CA PHE A 117 -14.82 3.84 0.12
C PHE A 117 -14.25 2.45 -0.14
N SER A 118 -14.76 1.77 -1.17
CA SER A 118 -14.24 0.45 -1.55
C SER A 118 -13.24 0.60 -2.68
N ALA A 119 -12.08 -0.06 -2.55
CA ALA A 119 -11.07 -0.13 -3.58
C ALA A 119 -10.74 -1.59 -3.91
N ARG A 120 -10.75 -1.92 -5.19
CA ARG A 120 -10.32 -3.23 -5.70
C ARG A 120 -8.86 -3.16 -6.12
N LEU A 121 -8.03 -3.99 -5.51
CA LEU A 121 -6.61 -4.13 -5.83
C LEU A 121 -6.43 -5.29 -6.80
N GLU A 122 -5.68 -5.07 -7.88
CA GLU A 122 -5.38 -6.06 -8.92
C GLU A 122 -3.92 -5.92 -9.37
N VAL A 123 -3.25 -7.02 -9.72
CA VAL A 123 -1.93 -6.93 -10.37
C VAL A 123 -2.13 -6.28 -11.75
N SER A 124 -1.29 -5.30 -12.07
CA SER A 124 -1.23 -4.71 -13.41
C SER A 124 -0.17 -5.43 -14.23
N GLU A 125 -0.54 -5.77 -15.47
CA GLU A 125 0.40 -6.20 -16.52
C GLU A 125 1.31 -5.04 -16.96
#